data_AF-A0A1B7YWM3-F1
#
_entry.id   AF-A0A1B7YWM3-F1
#
_cell.length_a   1.000
_cell.length_b   1.000
_cell.length_c   1.000
_cell.angle_alpha   90.00
_cell.angle_beta   90.00
_cell.angle_gamma   90.00
#
_symmetry.space_group_name_H-M   'P 1'
#
loop_
_entity.id
_entity.type
_entity.pdbx_description
1 polymer ?
#
loop_
_entity_poly.entity_id
_entity_poly.type
_entity_poly.pdbx_seq_one_letter_code
_entity_poly.pdbx_strand_id
1 'polypeptide(L)'
;MVHTALATIDGAFEAVKYTAPDHYNAEFRQTNKWRGLPGTHSNEIDIAWHEIELGAGGIRVTEEEVKNLNMTDSPEMPFHKIPEDQGGGYLAMLEVFHLLHCLNSLRMGLFFNYDHYKFLDEGVPDENIHSHFDHCIDMLRMNLQCQADVTPALFVDPLNNPLRRDALPNWSSMHTCRDFDAILDWNKHGPRSVRWRDAGANPSWDPALKGAEQPFPPEGVDEGHHH
;
A
#
# COMPACT_ATOMS: atom_id res chain seq x y z
N MET A 1 13.77 -20.84 16.39
CA MET A 1 12.96 -19.64 16.14
C MET A 1 11.94 -20.02 15.10
N VAL A 2 10.66 -20.00 15.42
CA VAL A 2 9.61 -20.18 14.41
C VAL A 2 9.58 -18.89 13.61
N HIS A 3 10.02 -18.92 12.36
CA HIS A 3 9.74 -17.81 11.44
C HIS A 3 8.24 -17.80 11.22
N THR A 4 7.54 -16.87 11.86
CA THR A 4 6.17 -16.53 11.51
C THR A 4 6.26 -15.86 10.14
N ALA A 5 6.09 -16.66 9.08
CA ALA A 5 6.08 -16.15 7.72
C ALA A 5 4.93 -15.13 7.60
N LEU A 6 5.24 -13.93 7.10
CA LEU A 6 4.26 -12.87 6.81
C LEU A 6 3.58 -13.08 5.44
N ALA A 7 3.99 -14.10 4.70
CA ALA A 7 3.38 -14.52 3.44
C ALA A 7 3.01 -16.01 3.51
N THR A 8 2.09 -16.41 2.65
CA THR A 8 1.76 -17.82 2.45
C THR A 8 2.89 -18.50 1.68
N ILE A 9 3.04 -19.83 1.79
CA ILE A 9 4.11 -20.63 1.15
C ILE A 9 4.36 -20.15 -0.29
N ASP A 10 5.57 -19.65 -0.57
CA ASP A 10 5.95 -19.08 -1.86
C ASP A 10 7.43 -19.34 -2.23
N GLY A 11 7.71 -19.52 -3.52
CA GLY A 11 9.05 -19.74 -4.04
C GLY A 11 10.00 -18.55 -3.86
N ALA A 12 9.49 -17.32 -3.85
CA ALA A 12 10.29 -16.12 -3.64
C ALA A 12 10.69 -15.89 -2.16
N PHE A 13 10.33 -16.78 -1.23
CA PHE A 13 10.89 -16.76 0.13
C PHE A 13 12.41 -16.83 0.16
N GLU A 14 13.06 -17.46 -0.82
CA GLU A 14 14.52 -17.49 -0.93
C GLU A 14 15.14 -16.09 -1.14
N ALA A 15 14.37 -15.16 -1.71
CA ALA A 15 14.79 -13.79 -1.95
C ALA A 15 14.56 -12.89 -0.73
N VAL A 16 13.72 -13.30 0.22
CA VAL A 16 13.40 -12.52 1.42
C VAL A 16 14.62 -12.45 2.33
N LYS A 17 15.20 -11.25 2.42
CA LYS A 17 16.33 -10.92 3.28
C LYS A 17 15.99 -9.69 4.11
N TYR A 18 16.44 -9.67 5.36
CA TYR A 18 16.23 -8.55 6.26
C TYR A 18 17.47 -7.65 6.28
N THR A 19 17.27 -6.37 6.04
CA THR A 19 18.28 -5.35 6.31
C THR A 19 18.26 -4.99 7.80
N ALA A 20 19.37 -4.42 8.30
CA ALA A 20 19.38 -3.85 9.64
C ALA A 20 18.32 -2.74 9.77
N PRO A 21 17.81 -2.45 10.98
CA PRO A 21 16.93 -1.31 11.20
C PRO A 21 17.56 -0.04 10.66
N ASP A 22 16.83 0.65 9.80
CA ASP A 22 17.25 1.91 9.20
C ASP A 22 16.13 2.95 9.34
N HIS A 23 16.51 4.22 9.33
CA HIS A 23 15.56 5.31 9.43
C HIS A 23 14.77 5.45 8.13
N TYR A 24 13.46 5.59 8.26
CA TYR A 24 12.63 5.94 7.13
C TYR A 24 12.93 7.39 6.72
N ASN A 25 13.39 7.57 5.48
CA ASN A 25 13.54 8.87 4.82
C ASN A 25 12.19 9.42 4.36
N ALA A 26 11.35 9.69 5.36
CA ALA A 26 9.93 9.86 5.26
C ALA A 26 9.43 11.26 5.63
N GLU A 27 10.30 12.18 6.04
CA GLU A 27 9.85 13.49 6.54
C GLU A 27 8.99 14.24 5.51
N PHE A 28 8.07 15.08 6.00
CA PHE A 28 7.01 15.72 5.18
C PHE A 28 7.55 16.43 3.94
N ARG A 29 8.67 17.15 4.07
CA ARG A 29 9.30 17.91 2.97
C ARG A 29 10.52 17.23 2.35
N GLN A 30 10.84 16.01 2.75
CA GLN A 30 11.97 15.28 2.18
C GLN A 30 11.67 14.85 0.75
N THR A 31 12.68 14.84 -0.12
CA THR A 31 12.58 14.35 -1.50
C THR A 31 13.46 13.14 -1.71
N ASN A 32 13.15 12.29 -2.69
CA ASN A 32 13.94 11.13 -3.07
C ASN A 32 13.68 10.72 -4.54
N LYS A 33 14.15 9.54 -4.94
CA LYS A 33 13.98 9.00 -6.31
C LYS A 33 12.50 8.92 -6.76
N TRP A 34 11.56 8.70 -5.83
CA TRP A 34 10.13 8.49 -6.11
C TRP A 34 9.25 9.70 -5.73
N ARG A 35 9.81 10.72 -5.10
CA ARG A 35 9.10 11.92 -4.60
C ARG A 35 9.91 13.18 -4.85
N GLY A 36 9.35 14.08 -5.68
CA GLY A 36 9.92 15.39 -6.00
C GLY A 36 9.55 16.46 -4.98
N LEU A 37 9.80 17.72 -5.34
CA LEU A 37 9.27 18.87 -4.58
C LEU A 37 7.73 18.88 -4.67
N PRO A 38 7.03 19.46 -3.69
CA PRO A 38 5.56 19.46 -3.66
C PRO A 38 4.92 19.90 -4.99
N GLY A 39 4.08 19.04 -5.55
CA GLY A 39 3.34 19.34 -6.80
C GLY A 39 4.21 19.32 -8.06
N THR A 40 5.43 18.80 -7.98
CA THR A 40 6.28 18.60 -9.16
C THR A 40 6.11 17.20 -9.73
N HIS A 41 5.93 17.12 -11.04
CA HIS A 41 5.90 15.87 -11.79
C HIS A 41 7.11 15.84 -12.73
N SER A 42 7.81 14.71 -12.77
CA SER A 42 8.99 14.53 -13.63
C SER A 42 9.00 13.12 -14.22
N ASN A 43 9.53 13.01 -15.44
CA ASN A 43 9.65 11.73 -16.11
C ASN A 43 10.54 10.77 -15.32
N GLU A 44 11.56 11.28 -14.63
CA GLU A 44 12.48 10.50 -13.81
C GLU A 44 11.75 9.81 -12.65
N ILE A 45 10.80 10.52 -12.02
CA ILE A 45 9.95 9.95 -10.97
C ILE A 45 9.02 8.89 -11.56
N ASP A 46 8.38 9.17 -12.69
CA ASP A 46 7.45 8.22 -13.32
C ASP A 46 8.16 6.94 -13.78
N ILE A 47 9.39 7.07 -14.30
CA ILE A 47 10.26 5.93 -14.59
C ILE A 47 10.60 5.16 -13.31
N ALA A 48 10.98 5.86 -12.25
CA ALA A 48 11.33 5.22 -10.97
C ALA A 48 10.16 4.44 -10.34
N TRP A 49 8.93 4.95 -10.48
CA TRP A 49 7.71 4.24 -10.09
C TRP A 49 7.46 3.04 -11.01
N HIS A 50 7.52 3.24 -12.34
CA HIS A 50 7.29 2.17 -13.30
C HIS A 50 8.23 0.98 -13.08
N GLU A 51 9.51 1.22 -12.78
CA GLU A 51 10.51 0.19 -12.47
C GLU A 51 10.09 -0.75 -11.33
N ILE A 52 9.34 -0.26 -10.34
CA ILE A 52 8.98 -1.01 -9.12
C ILE A 52 7.53 -1.49 -9.09
N GLU A 53 6.74 -1.20 -10.12
CA GLU A 53 5.38 -1.75 -10.29
C GLU A 53 5.35 -2.69 -11.50
N LEU A 54 5.08 -2.16 -12.69
CA LEU A 54 4.93 -2.97 -13.90
C LEU A 54 6.27 -3.40 -14.49
N GLY A 55 7.34 -2.63 -14.27
CA GLY A 55 8.70 -2.94 -14.69
C GLY A 55 9.31 -4.16 -13.99
N ALA A 56 8.75 -4.59 -12.85
CA ALA A 56 9.14 -5.82 -12.17
C ALA A 56 8.79 -7.07 -12.98
N GLY A 57 7.80 -6.99 -13.86
CA GLY A 57 7.35 -8.09 -14.71
C GLY A 57 6.57 -9.17 -13.95
N GLY A 58 6.31 -10.27 -14.66
CA GLY A 58 5.71 -11.47 -14.09
C GLY A 58 6.76 -12.49 -13.67
N ILE A 59 6.35 -13.41 -12.82
CA ILE A 59 7.11 -14.59 -12.43
C ILE A 59 6.43 -15.85 -12.95
N ARG A 60 7.18 -16.94 -12.92
CA ARG A 60 6.67 -18.29 -13.15
C ARG A 60 6.42 -18.98 -11.83
N VAL A 61 5.28 -19.67 -11.75
CA VAL A 61 4.96 -20.60 -10.67
C VAL A 61 4.80 -22.01 -11.27
N THR A 62 5.40 -23.00 -10.63
CA THR A 62 5.31 -24.41 -11.04
C THR A 62 3.97 -25.02 -10.63
N GLU A 63 3.59 -26.15 -11.24
CA GLU A 63 2.37 -26.86 -10.88
C GLU A 63 2.37 -27.33 -9.41
N GLU A 64 3.54 -27.67 -8.85
CA GLU A 64 3.69 -28.05 -7.44
C GLU A 64 3.44 -26.86 -6.51
N GLU A 65 3.98 -25.68 -6.85
CA GLU A 65 3.74 -24.46 -6.08
C GLU A 65 2.28 -24.02 -6.14
N VAL A 66 1.63 -24.09 -7.30
CA VAL A 66 0.18 -23.78 -7.43
C VAL A 66 -0.66 -24.65 -6.49
N LYS A 67 -0.31 -25.93 -6.31
CA LYS A 67 -1.01 -26.83 -5.36
C LYS A 67 -0.89 -26.35 -3.91
N ASN A 68 0.19 -25.67 -3.55
CA ASN A 68 0.40 -25.11 -2.21
C ASN A 68 -0.36 -23.79 -1.99
N LEU A 69 -0.75 -23.10 -3.06
CA LEU A 69 -1.52 -21.85 -2.99
C LEU A 69 -3.00 -22.09 -2.66
N ASN A 70 -3.46 -23.36 -2.61
CA ASN A 70 -4.85 -23.74 -2.34
C ASN A 70 -5.86 -22.97 -3.23
N MET A 71 -5.44 -22.68 -4.46
CA MET A 71 -6.30 -22.07 -5.48
C MET A 71 -6.76 -23.17 -6.43
N THR A 72 -7.99 -23.06 -6.92
CA THR A 72 -8.55 -23.99 -7.90
C THR A 72 -8.96 -23.22 -9.14
N ASP A 73 -8.61 -23.77 -10.30
CA ASP A 73 -9.10 -23.28 -11.59
C ASP A 73 -10.60 -23.48 -11.74
N SER A 74 -11.22 -22.66 -12.60
CA SER A 74 -12.53 -22.96 -13.16
C SER A 74 -12.42 -23.24 -14.66
N PRO A 75 -13.33 -24.05 -15.24
CA PRO A 75 -13.37 -24.26 -16.68
C PRO A 75 -13.52 -22.98 -17.50
N GLU A 76 -14.15 -21.95 -16.93
CA GLU A 76 -14.38 -20.65 -17.58
C GLU A 76 -13.22 -19.66 -17.39
N MET A 77 -12.41 -19.84 -16.34
CA MET A 77 -11.27 -18.98 -15.98
C MET A 77 -10.10 -19.83 -15.45
N PRO A 78 -9.50 -20.71 -16.27
CA PRO A 78 -8.33 -21.48 -15.87
C PRO A 78 -7.09 -20.58 -15.72
N PHE A 79 -6.10 -21.02 -14.93
CA PHE A 79 -4.84 -20.33 -14.76
C PHE A 79 -4.11 -20.24 -16.10
N HIS A 80 -3.54 -19.07 -16.33
CA HIS A 80 -2.80 -18.76 -17.53
C HIS A 80 -1.50 -19.56 -17.56
N LYS A 81 -1.34 -20.39 -18.60
CA LYS A 81 -0.14 -21.19 -18.83
C LYS A 81 0.84 -20.46 -19.73
N ILE A 82 2.08 -20.38 -19.26
CA ILE A 82 3.19 -19.87 -20.06
C ILE A 82 3.52 -20.91 -21.15
N PRO A 83 3.78 -20.51 -22.41
CA PRO A 83 4.15 -21.44 -23.47
C PRO A 83 5.37 -22.31 -23.11
N GLU A 84 5.35 -23.58 -23.52
CA GLU A 84 6.42 -24.56 -23.22
C GLU A 84 7.79 -24.17 -23.82
N ASP A 85 7.80 -23.52 -24.99
CA ASP A 85 9.02 -22.99 -25.62
C ASP A 85 9.61 -21.79 -24.86
N GLN A 86 8.77 -21.09 -24.08
CA GLN A 86 9.19 -20.07 -23.12
C GLN A 86 9.52 -20.70 -21.75
N GLY A 87 9.31 -22.01 -21.59
CA GLY A 87 9.68 -22.85 -20.47
C GLY A 87 8.51 -23.37 -19.61
N GLY A 88 7.26 -23.08 -19.95
CA GLY A 88 6.09 -23.64 -19.25
C GLY A 88 5.79 -23.03 -17.88
N GLY A 89 4.86 -23.64 -17.14
CA GLY A 89 4.38 -23.17 -15.83
C GLY A 89 3.24 -22.16 -15.91
N TYR A 90 2.95 -21.52 -14.79
CA TYR A 90 1.83 -20.58 -14.64
C TYR A 90 2.34 -19.15 -14.43
N LEU A 91 1.68 -18.19 -15.07
CA LEU A 91 2.00 -16.78 -14.91
C LEU A 91 1.48 -16.26 -13.58
N ALA A 92 2.35 -15.59 -12.81
CA ALA A 92 1.98 -14.88 -11.61
C ALA A 92 2.68 -13.52 -11.52
N MET A 93 2.26 -12.70 -10.57
CA MET A 93 2.95 -11.48 -10.12
C MET A 93 3.01 -11.51 -8.59
N LEU A 94 4.07 -10.96 -7.99
CA LEU A 94 4.12 -10.81 -6.54
C LEU A 94 3.23 -9.65 -6.08
N GLU A 95 2.50 -9.85 -4.98
CA GLU A 95 1.53 -8.87 -4.46
C GLU A 95 2.15 -7.51 -4.14
N VAL A 96 3.41 -7.44 -3.70
CA VAL A 96 4.12 -6.16 -3.51
C VAL A 96 4.10 -5.28 -4.76
N PHE A 97 4.28 -5.87 -5.95
CA PHE A 97 4.32 -5.11 -7.21
C PHE A 97 2.92 -4.70 -7.67
N HIS A 98 1.92 -5.54 -7.41
CA HIS A 98 0.51 -5.18 -7.61
C HIS A 98 0.07 -4.03 -6.69
N LEU A 99 0.43 -4.06 -5.41
CA LEU A 99 0.13 -3.00 -4.45
C LEU A 99 0.84 -1.69 -4.83
N LEU A 100 2.10 -1.76 -5.28
CA LEU A 100 2.83 -0.60 -5.80
C LEU A 100 2.19 -0.05 -7.08
N HIS A 101 1.68 -0.92 -7.96
CA HIS A 101 0.93 -0.51 -9.15
C HIS A 101 -0.36 0.25 -8.80
N CYS A 102 -1.12 -0.27 -7.85
CA CYS A 102 -2.32 0.38 -7.34
C CYS A 102 -1.99 1.75 -6.72
N LEU A 103 -0.94 1.81 -5.90
CA LEU A 103 -0.51 3.06 -5.27
C LEU A 103 -0.04 4.09 -6.29
N ASN A 104 0.70 3.69 -7.34
CA ASN A 104 1.10 4.58 -8.42
C ASN A 104 -0.10 5.09 -9.23
N SER A 105 -1.10 4.22 -9.46
CA SER A 105 -2.36 4.63 -10.09
C SER A 105 -3.11 5.66 -9.26
N LEU A 106 -3.14 5.49 -7.93
CA LEU A 106 -3.70 6.49 -7.01
C LEU A 106 -2.89 7.79 -7.06
N ARG A 107 -1.55 7.73 -7.02
CA ARG A 107 -0.66 8.89 -7.14
C ARG A 107 -1.00 9.74 -8.37
N MET A 108 -1.13 9.11 -9.54
CA MET A 108 -1.51 9.79 -10.77
C MET A 108 -2.97 10.26 -10.75
N GLY A 109 -3.86 9.49 -10.16
CA GLY A 109 -5.30 9.77 -10.09
C GLY A 109 -5.71 10.89 -9.13
N LEU A 110 -4.90 11.21 -8.11
CA LEU A 110 -5.17 12.29 -7.15
C LEU A 110 -5.43 13.64 -7.84
N PHE A 111 -4.80 13.87 -8.99
CA PHE A 111 -5.00 15.07 -9.80
C PHE A 111 -6.46 15.26 -10.24
N PHE A 112 -7.20 14.18 -10.51
CA PHE A 112 -8.55 14.27 -11.09
C PHE A 112 -9.61 14.81 -10.13
N ASN A 113 -9.39 14.68 -8.82
CA ASN A 113 -10.37 15.10 -7.80
C ASN A 113 -9.91 16.32 -7.00
N TYR A 114 -8.68 16.79 -7.20
CA TYR A 114 -8.09 17.88 -6.42
C TYR A 114 -8.97 19.14 -6.44
N ASP A 115 -9.37 19.60 -7.64
CA ASP A 115 -10.21 20.81 -7.79
C ASP A 115 -11.55 20.68 -7.06
N HIS A 116 -12.12 19.47 -6.99
CA HIS A 116 -13.37 19.23 -6.29
C HIS A 116 -13.22 19.26 -4.79
N TYR A 117 -12.15 18.67 -4.23
CA TYR A 117 -11.97 18.51 -2.78
C TYR A 117 -11.18 19.65 -2.12
N LYS A 118 -10.54 20.53 -2.89
CA LYS A 118 -9.73 21.64 -2.36
C LYS A 118 -10.44 22.53 -1.34
N PHE A 119 -11.77 22.58 -1.35
CA PHE A 119 -12.54 23.33 -0.34
C PHE A 119 -12.36 22.79 1.09
N LEU A 120 -11.99 21.52 1.27
CA LEU A 120 -11.71 20.93 2.58
C LEU A 120 -10.46 21.56 3.23
N ASP A 121 -9.57 22.11 2.40
CA ASP A 121 -8.31 22.73 2.79
C ASP A 121 -8.36 24.26 2.58
N GLU A 122 -9.53 24.88 2.75
CA GLU A 122 -9.69 26.32 2.55
C GLU A 122 -8.71 27.13 3.44
N GLY A 123 -7.93 28.01 2.81
CA GLY A 123 -6.91 28.82 3.49
C GLY A 123 -5.55 28.13 3.66
N VAL A 124 -5.42 26.85 3.30
CA VAL A 124 -4.14 26.14 3.26
C VAL A 124 -3.45 26.40 1.91
N PRO A 125 -2.15 26.77 1.90
CA PRO A 125 -1.41 26.90 0.64
C PRO A 125 -1.35 25.57 -0.13
N ASP A 126 -1.56 25.62 -1.45
CA ASP A 126 -1.51 24.44 -2.35
C ASP A 126 -0.23 23.62 -2.18
N GLU A 127 0.90 24.28 -1.96
CA GLU A 127 2.19 23.62 -1.71
C GLU A 127 2.13 22.68 -0.49
N ASN A 128 1.45 23.09 0.58
CA ASN A 128 1.28 22.24 1.77
C ASN A 128 0.37 21.06 1.48
N ILE A 129 -0.69 21.26 0.69
CA ILE A 129 -1.63 20.19 0.31
C ILE A 129 -0.90 19.16 -0.56
N HIS A 130 -0.15 19.61 -1.58
CA HIS A 130 0.67 18.73 -2.40
C HIS A 130 1.73 18.00 -1.56
N SER A 131 2.42 18.71 -0.67
CA SER A 131 3.42 18.10 0.22
C SER A 131 2.82 17.01 1.10
N HIS A 132 1.57 17.18 1.55
CA HIS A 132 0.87 16.20 2.36
C HIS A 132 0.56 14.94 1.55
N PHE A 133 -0.02 15.09 0.35
CA PHE A 133 -0.32 13.95 -0.52
C PHE A 133 0.94 13.21 -0.99
N ASP A 134 1.96 13.95 -1.42
CA ASP A 134 3.24 13.38 -1.86
C ASP A 134 3.91 12.58 -0.72
N HIS A 135 3.91 13.14 0.50
CA HIS A 135 4.41 12.45 1.69
C HIS A 135 3.62 11.17 1.99
N CYS A 136 2.28 11.23 1.99
CA CYS A 136 1.43 10.07 2.27
C CYS A 136 1.64 8.94 1.26
N ILE A 137 1.72 9.27 -0.04
CA ILE A 137 2.00 8.30 -1.10
C ILE A 137 3.37 7.65 -0.90
N ASP A 138 4.41 8.45 -0.64
CA ASP A 138 5.77 7.92 -0.43
C ASP A 138 5.87 7.08 0.85
N MET A 139 5.16 7.46 1.92
CA MET A 139 5.05 6.68 3.15
C MET A 139 4.44 5.29 2.91
N LEU A 140 3.34 5.23 2.16
CA LEU A 140 2.71 3.98 1.77
C LEU A 140 3.66 3.14 0.91
N ARG A 141 4.34 3.76 -0.07
CA ARG A 141 5.34 3.07 -0.92
C ARG A 141 6.44 2.43 -0.06
N MET A 142 7.00 3.19 0.88
CA MET A 142 8.02 2.68 1.80
C MET A 142 7.52 1.52 2.65
N ASN A 143 6.29 1.62 3.17
CA ASN A 143 5.69 0.55 3.96
C ASN A 143 5.47 -0.72 3.12
N LEU A 144 4.94 -0.57 1.90
CA LEU A 144 4.75 -1.68 0.96
C LEU A 144 6.07 -2.36 0.60
N GLN A 145 7.14 -1.60 0.36
CA GLN A 145 8.48 -2.16 0.12
C GLN A 145 9.09 -2.80 1.36
N CYS A 146 8.80 -2.29 2.55
CA CYS A 146 9.31 -2.85 3.79
C CYS A 146 8.60 -4.15 4.18
N GLN A 147 7.29 -4.25 3.95
CA GLN A 147 6.56 -5.49 4.17
C GLN A 147 6.81 -6.49 3.04
N ALA A 148 6.90 -6.01 1.79
CA ALA A 148 7.17 -6.74 0.56
C ALA A 148 6.45 -8.10 0.53
N ASP A 149 5.13 -8.09 0.41
CA ASP A 149 4.35 -9.33 0.29
C ASP A 149 4.76 -10.07 -1.00
N VAL A 150 5.38 -11.23 -0.81
CA VAL A 150 5.84 -12.12 -1.88
C VAL A 150 4.80 -13.19 -2.22
N THR A 151 3.56 -13.09 -1.73
CA THR A 151 2.49 -14.00 -2.15
C THR A 151 2.25 -13.86 -3.66
N PRO A 152 2.19 -14.95 -4.45
CA PRO A 152 1.86 -14.88 -5.87
C PRO A 152 0.37 -14.65 -6.11
N ALA A 153 0.07 -13.66 -6.94
CA ALA A 153 -1.20 -13.52 -7.62
C ALA A 153 -1.12 -14.19 -8.99
N LEU A 154 -1.87 -15.27 -9.18
CA LEU A 154 -1.95 -16.00 -10.45
C LEU A 154 -2.75 -15.22 -11.49
N PHE A 155 -2.46 -15.47 -12.77
CA PHE A 155 -3.28 -14.97 -13.87
C PHE A 155 -4.24 -16.06 -14.36
N VAL A 156 -5.39 -15.67 -14.90
CA VAL A 156 -6.44 -16.55 -15.44
C VAL A 156 -6.88 -16.09 -16.83
N ASP A 157 -7.32 -17.04 -17.66
CA ASP A 157 -7.81 -16.79 -19.01
C ASP A 157 -9.35 -16.84 -19.06
N PRO A 158 -10.05 -15.71 -19.26
CA PRO A 158 -11.51 -15.72 -19.35
C PRO A 158 -11.98 -16.31 -20.69
N LEU A 159 -12.19 -17.62 -20.74
CA LEU A 159 -12.51 -18.35 -21.99
C LEU A 159 -13.86 -17.94 -22.59
N ASN A 160 -14.72 -17.29 -21.82
CA ASN A 160 -15.99 -16.71 -22.30
C ASN A 160 -15.83 -15.36 -23.00
N ASN A 161 -14.63 -14.76 -23.02
CA ASN A 161 -14.37 -13.46 -23.64
C ASN A 161 -13.28 -13.56 -24.74
N PRO A 162 -13.65 -14.00 -25.95
CA PRO A 162 -12.70 -14.22 -27.05
C PRO A 162 -12.10 -12.92 -27.63
N LEU A 163 -12.61 -11.74 -27.24
CA LEU A 163 -12.06 -10.45 -27.68
C LEU A 163 -10.84 -10.03 -26.85
N ARG A 164 -10.62 -10.69 -25.72
CA ARG A 164 -9.51 -10.35 -24.82
C ARG A 164 -8.25 -11.10 -25.24
N ARG A 165 -7.16 -10.36 -25.44
CA ARG A 165 -5.84 -10.92 -25.76
C ARG A 165 -5.08 -11.38 -24.52
N ASP A 166 -5.08 -10.58 -23.47
CA ASP A 166 -4.20 -10.77 -22.31
C ASP A 166 -4.94 -11.44 -21.16
N ALA A 167 -4.22 -12.22 -20.36
CA ALA A 167 -4.76 -12.83 -19.15
C ALA A 167 -5.27 -11.76 -18.15
N LEU A 168 -6.11 -12.21 -17.21
CA LEU A 168 -6.58 -11.44 -16.08
C LEU A 168 -5.78 -11.79 -14.85
N PRO A 169 -5.33 -10.83 -14.04
CA PRO A 169 -4.84 -11.18 -12.73
C PRO A 169 -6.00 -11.65 -11.83
N ASN A 170 -5.75 -12.69 -11.05
CA ASN A 170 -6.61 -13.17 -9.98
C ASN A 170 -6.01 -12.77 -8.63
N TRP A 171 -6.50 -11.65 -8.10
CA TRP A 171 -6.07 -11.08 -6.81
C TRP A 171 -6.67 -11.78 -5.59
N SER A 172 -7.46 -12.85 -5.78
CA SER A 172 -8.01 -13.64 -4.67
C SER A 172 -7.01 -14.73 -4.27
N SER A 173 -5.82 -14.32 -3.83
CA SER A 173 -4.76 -15.19 -3.35
C SER A 173 -4.89 -15.43 -1.84
N MET A 174 -4.25 -16.48 -1.33
CA MET A 174 -4.21 -16.74 0.11
C MET A 174 -3.13 -15.90 0.77
N HIS A 175 -3.48 -15.13 1.81
CA HIS A 175 -2.51 -14.35 2.60
C HIS A 175 -2.46 -14.81 4.05
N THR A 176 -1.28 -14.63 4.67
CA THR A 176 -1.13 -14.72 6.13
C THR A 176 -1.12 -13.32 6.72
N CYS A 177 -2.25 -12.90 7.28
CA CYS A 177 -2.40 -11.59 7.87
C CYS A 177 -2.04 -11.59 9.37
N ARG A 178 -1.62 -10.43 9.87
CA ARG A 178 -1.64 -10.17 11.32
C ARG A 178 -3.10 -10.07 11.78
N ASP A 179 -3.38 -10.53 12.99
CA ASP A 179 -4.69 -10.37 13.60
C ASP A 179 -4.93 -8.88 13.91
N PHE A 180 -5.65 -8.22 13.01
CA PHE A 180 -5.95 -6.80 13.11
C PHE A 180 -6.84 -6.49 14.31
N ASP A 181 -7.81 -7.35 14.61
CA ASP A 181 -8.73 -7.14 15.72
C ASP A 181 -8.00 -7.24 17.06
N ALA A 182 -7.07 -8.20 17.20
CA ALA A 182 -6.22 -8.28 18.38
C ALA A 182 -5.31 -7.05 18.55
N ILE A 183 -4.74 -6.53 17.45
CA ILE A 183 -3.94 -5.29 17.48
C ILE A 183 -4.80 -4.09 17.86
N LEU A 184 -6.00 -3.99 17.28
CA LEU A 184 -6.95 -2.91 17.53
C LEU A 184 -7.43 -2.91 18.98
N ASP A 185 -7.79 -4.08 19.52
CA ASP A 185 -8.19 -4.25 20.91
C ASP A 185 -7.05 -3.89 21.87
N TRP A 186 -5.85 -4.40 21.60
CA TRP A 186 -4.66 -4.07 22.39
C TRP A 186 -4.38 -2.56 22.42
N ASN A 187 -4.56 -1.85 21.30
CA ASN A 187 -4.35 -0.41 21.22
C ASN A 187 -5.46 0.39 21.92
N LYS A 188 -6.72 -0.08 21.87
CA LYS A 188 -7.88 0.62 22.45
C LYS A 188 -8.08 0.38 23.94
N HIS A 189 -7.80 -0.84 24.42
CA HIS A 189 -8.17 -1.29 25.77
C HIS A 189 -6.97 -1.75 26.60
N GLY A 190 -5.76 -1.66 26.06
CA GLY A 190 -4.54 -2.03 26.77
C GLY A 190 -4.17 -1.04 27.89
N PRO A 191 -3.29 -1.46 28.82
CA PRO A 191 -2.85 -0.60 29.92
C PRO A 191 -2.00 0.60 29.46
N ARG A 192 -1.63 0.66 28.18
CA ARG A 192 -0.87 1.75 27.55
C ARG A 192 -1.72 2.62 26.63
N SER A 193 -3.04 2.39 26.56
CA SER A 193 -3.94 3.18 25.75
C SER A 193 -4.07 4.60 26.31
N VAL A 194 -3.85 5.57 25.44
CA VAL A 194 -4.03 7.00 25.73
C VAL A 194 -5.06 7.53 24.74
N ARG A 195 -6.11 8.19 25.25
CA ARG A 195 -7.07 8.89 24.38
C ARG A 195 -6.39 10.14 23.85
N TRP A 196 -6.65 10.52 22.60
CA TRP A 196 -6.04 11.71 22.00
C TRP A 196 -6.20 12.99 22.83
N ARG A 197 -7.36 13.15 23.49
CA ARG A 197 -7.60 14.27 24.43
C ARG A 197 -6.77 14.25 25.72
N ASP A 198 -6.35 13.07 26.16
CA ASP A 198 -5.57 12.89 27.38
C ASP A 198 -4.07 12.93 27.11
N ALA A 199 -3.65 12.99 25.83
CA ALA A 199 -2.24 13.05 25.45
C ALA A 199 -1.53 14.35 25.90
N GLY A 200 -2.32 15.33 26.34
CA GLY A 200 -1.85 16.66 26.72
C GLY A 200 -1.66 17.57 25.50
N ALA A 201 -1.73 18.88 25.74
CA ALA A 201 -1.45 19.86 24.71
C ALA A 201 0.05 19.99 24.46
N ASN A 202 0.43 20.44 23.26
CA ASN A 202 1.79 20.89 22.98
C ASN A 202 2.19 21.94 24.04
N PRO A 203 3.34 21.79 24.74
CA PRO A 203 3.78 22.74 25.77
C PRO A 203 3.91 24.19 25.31
N SER A 204 4.01 24.43 24.00
CA SER A 204 4.08 25.77 23.40
C SER A 204 2.73 26.29 22.90
N TRP A 205 1.64 25.52 23.02
CA TRP A 205 0.31 25.96 22.59
C TRP A 205 -0.24 27.01 23.55
N ASP A 206 -0.66 28.14 22.98
CA ASP A 206 -1.27 29.26 23.70
C ASP A 206 -2.66 29.56 23.11
N PRO A 207 -3.76 29.18 23.78
CA PRO A 207 -5.12 29.42 23.30
C PRO A 207 -5.50 30.91 23.26
N ALA A 208 -4.71 31.80 23.87
CA ALA A 208 -4.97 33.25 23.82
C ALA A 208 -4.53 33.88 22.49
N LEU A 209 -3.73 33.18 21.67
CA LEU A 209 -3.29 33.69 20.38
C LEU A 209 -4.42 33.62 19.34
N LYS A 210 -4.50 34.66 18.51
CA LYS A 210 -5.50 34.72 17.43
C LYS A 210 -5.25 33.57 16.44
N GLY A 211 -6.26 32.74 16.24
CA GLY A 211 -6.21 31.59 15.33
C GLY A 211 -5.71 30.30 15.98
N ALA A 212 -5.48 30.26 17.29
CA ALA A 212 -5.19 29.02 18.00
C ALA A 212 -6.36 28.04 17.90
N GLU A 213 -6.04 26.76 17.70
CA GLU A 213 -7.00 25.66 17.75
C GLU A 213 -7.69 25.59 19.12
N GLN A 214 -8.94 25.12 19.15
CA GLN A 214 -9.71 25.00 20.38
C GLN A 214 -9.31 23.74 21.16
N PRO A 215 -9.33 23.77 22.51
CA PRO A 215 -9.11 22.56 23.30
C PRO A 215 -10.19 21.51 23.02
N PHE A 216 -9.86 20.24 23.22
CA PHE A 216 -10.84 19.15 23.18
C PHE A 216 -12.01 19.41 24.14
N PRO A 217 -13.26 19.11 23.73
CA PRO A 217 -14.42 19.31 24.58
C PRO A 217 -14.41 18.38 25.81
N PRO A 218 -15.10 18.75 26.91
CA PRO A 218 -15.26 17.89 28.09
C PRO A 218 -16.01 16.59 27.76
N GLU A 219 -15.77 15.54 28.55
CA GLU A 219 -16.50 14.26 28.42
C GLU A 219 -18.03 14.43 28.49
N GLY A 220 -18.75 13.71 27.63
CA GLY A 220 -20.21 13.58 27.69
C GLY A 220 -21.00 14.58 26.81
N VAL A 221 -20.32 15.44 26.05
CA VAL A 221 -20.93 16.16 24.93
C VAL A 221 -20.90 15.22 23.73
N ASP A 222 -22.03 15.04 23.03
CA ASP A 222 -22.15 14.13 21.88
C ASP A 222 -21.04 14.38 20.85
N GLU A 223 -20.07 13.47 20.81
CA GLU A 223 -18.89 13.58 19.96
C GLU A 223 -19.24 12.97 18.61
N GLY A 224 -19.90 13.79 17.80
CA GLY A 224 -19.94 13.58 16.36
C GLY A 224 -18.50 13.45 15.86
N HIS A 225 -18.08 12.20 15.66
CA HIS A 225 -16.88 11.73 14.97
C HIS A 225 -15.78 12.79 14.80
N HIS A 226 -15.07 13.09 15.89
CA HIS A 226 -13.81 13.83 15.79
C HIS A 226 -12.68 12.82 15.61
N HIS A 227 -12.06 12.90 14.43
CA HIS A 227 -10.87 12.16 14.02
C HIS A 227 -9.66 12.49 14.91
#